data_AF-A0A2H1E7V9-F1
#
_entry.id   AF-A0A2H1E7V9-F1
#
_cell.length_a   1.000
_cell.length_b   1.000
_cell.length_c   1.000
_cell.angle_alpha   90.00
_cell.angle_beta   90.00
_cell.angle_gamma   90.00
#
_symmetry.space_group_name_H-M   'P 1'
#
loop_
_entity.id
_entity.type
_entity.pdbx_description
1 polymer ?
#
loop_
_entity_poly.entity_id
_entity_poly.type
_entity_poly.pdbx_seq_one_letter_code
_entity_poly.pdbx_strand_id
1 'polypeptide(L)'
;MPPQKFYNMPYFIPLGIPDFKGKKDRDFIQVSYLIEGNDAVELTIQIRDGGKIIYQEKITDSSKLTKGEHRWKWNGFDSNGIYDSAVFTTAKDLNIYTIAIDNEENYSRKRVEFTAKYSEVKWVDVKINKNTKRIDVTLRVNLKDGGEIGTEKDCIQVGSGQYSSIKTVCPWEKIPKEDLIAGKPPIKSRTKSFKDLEQLALEGLSYHWGRNKNHFIAKNVDINGELYEVFVNAINTTKKAMDDVDLIFNTNHKWMRSGNPGTVEDPISFVGNIVSREAICYNVGYIYEYFYKDSWDYQIENSENLEFKFTSSHEIGHTILKAYGGTFYSYGHKESVNTITQKMKSTAPEYPKTGEIDIMPYYPQSPPPTVYNRYIASEKDVLSLLWLTKLKLK
;
A
#
# COMPACT_ATOMS: atom_id res chain seq x y z
N MET A 1 -12.63 36.03 28.38
CA MET A 1 -12.35 34.72 27.75
C MET A 1 -11.60 33.86 28.73
N PRO A 2 -12.13 32.72 29.22
CA PRO A 2 -12.18 31.42 28.48
C PRO A 2 -13.40 30.51 28.84
N PRO A 3 -13.64 29.28 28.26
CA PRO A 3 -12.82 28.44 27.39
C PRO A 3 -13.39 28.14 25.99
N GLN A 4 -12.50 27.89 25.03
CA GLN A 4 -12.82 27.14 23.80
C GLN A 4 -12.97 25.66 24.16
N LYS A 5 -14.17 25.10 24.01
CA LYS A 5 -14.33 23.66 24.04
C LYS A 5 -14.03 23.11 22.66
N PHE A 6 -12.92 22.39 22.51
CA PHE A 6 -12.79 21.44 21.42
C PHE A 6 -13.80 20.33 21.68
N TYR A 7 -14.83 20.24 20.85
CA TYR A 7 -15.64 19.02 20.85
C TYR A 7 -14.75 17.89 20.32
N ASN A 8 -14.45 16.96 21.24
CA ASN A 8 -13.61 15.79 21.05
C ASN A 8 -13.99 15.04 19.76
N MET A 9 -13.24 15.24 18.69
CA MET A 9 -13.38 14.46 17.47
C MET A 9 -12.00 13.95 17.10
N PRO A 10 -11.64 12.77 17.63
CA PRO A 10 -10.29 12.32 17.55
C PRO A 10 -9.90 11.91 16.14
N TYR A 11 -10.79 11.81 15.14
CA TYR A 11 -10.42 11.25 13.84
C TYR A 11 -10.83 12.10 12.65
N PHE A 12 -9.97 12.12 11.64
CA PHE A 12 -10.16 12.79 10.35
C PHE A 12 -9.66 11.90 9.22
N ILE A 13 -10.44 11.77 8.14
CA ILE A 13 -10.08 11.06 6.92
C ILE A 13 -10.34 11.98 5.72
N PRO A 14 -9.35 12.27 4.87
CA PRO A 14 -9.59 13.10 3.70
C PRO A 14 -10.66 12.48 2.79
N LEU A 15 -11.53 13.32 2.22
CA LEU A 15 -12.63 12.92 1.32
C LEU A 15 -13.69 11.96 1.91
N GLY A 16 -13.61 11.64 3.22
CA GLY A 16 -14.63 10.83 3.90
C GLY A 16 -14.68 9.38 3.43
N ILE A 17 -13.54 8.81 3.04
CA ILE A 17 -13.43 7.42 2.63
C ILE A 17 -13.97 6.52 3.76
N PRO A 18 -14.91 5.60 3.48
CA PRO A 18 -15.48 4.73 4.50
C PRO A 18 -14.48 3.66 4.96
N ASP A 19 -14.71 3.13 6.16
CA ASP A 19 -14.03 1.91 6.61
C ASP A 19 -14.47 0.67 5.83
N PHE A 20 -13.85 -0.47 6.13
CA PHE A 20 -14.14 -1.74 5.46
C PHE A 20 -15.62 -2.15 5.50
N LYS A 21 -16.35 -1.77 6.57
CA LYS A 21 -17.78 -2.05 6.80
C LYS A 21 -18.69 -0.99 6.19
N GLY A 22 -18.15 0.02 5.51
CA GLY A 22 -18.91 1.10 4.89
C GLY A 22 -19.22 2.26 5.84
N LYS A 23 -18.71 2.26 7.08
CA LYS A 23 -18.94 3.35 8.03
C LYS A 23 -18.03 4.52 7.65
N LYS A 24 -18.64 5.68 7.40
CA LYS A 24 -17.91 6.93 7.17
C LYS A 24 -17.46 7.55 8.49
N ASP A 25 -16.20 7.95 8.56
CA ASP A 25 -15.71 8.94 9.52
C ASP A 25 -15.81 10.35 8.92
N ARG A 26 -15.50 11.37 9.70
CA ARG A 26 -15.58 12.76 9.24
C ARG A 26 -14.48 13.10 8.25
N ASP A 27 -14.89 13.85 7.23
CA ASP A 27 -14.07 14.46 6.19
C ASP A 27 -13.69 15.92 6.51
N PHE A 28 -13.90 16.35 7.75
CA PHE A 28 -13.53 17.68 8.23
C PHE A 28 -13.07 17.68 9.70
N ILE A 29 -12.15 18.59 9.99
CA ILE A 29 -11.75 19.06 11.30
C ILE A 29 -12.73 20.18 11.71
N GLN A 30 -13.29 20.13 12.92
CA GLN A 30 -14.21 21.16 13.40
C GLN A 30 -13.68 21.79 14.68
N VAL A 31 -13.82 23.11 14.77
CA VAL A 31 -13.42 23.90 15.93
C VAL A 31 -14.58 24.81 16.31
N SER A 32 -14.85 24.91 17.61
CA SER A 32 -15.74 25.96 18.14
C SER A 32 -14.92 27.19 18.52
N TYR A 33 -15.41 28.37 18.18
CA TYR A 33 -14.88 29.65 18.64
C TYR A 33 -15.99 30.47 19.30
N LEU A 34 -15.61 31.27 20.30
CA LEU A 34 -16.53 32.09 21.08
C LEU A 34 -16.19 33.56 20.85
N ILE A 35 -17.20 34.37 20.54
CA ILE A 35 -17.10 35.83 20.49
C ILE A 35 -17.79 36.37 21.73
N GLU A 36 -17.03 36.94 22.66
CA GLU A 36 -17.54 37.39 23.97
C GLU A 36 -17.89 38.89 24.04
N GLY A 37 -17.22 39.68 23.20
CA GLY A 37 -17.34 41.14 23.15
C GLY A 37 -18.45 41.59 22.21
N ASN A 38 -18.18 42.71 21.52
CA ASN A 38 -19.00 43.16 20.41
C ASN A 38 -18.94 42.15 19.25
N ASP A 39 -19.91 42.26 18.35
CA ASP A 39 -19.89 41.52 17.09
C ASP A 39 -18.59 41.86 16.31
N ALA A 40 -17.99 40.84 15.72
CA ALA A 40 -16.85 41.02 14.84
C ALA A 40 -17.34 41.41 13.43
N VAL A 41 -16.53 42.20 12.71
CA VAL A 41 -16.74 42.49 11.28
C VAL A 41 -15.93 41.56 10.39
N GLU A 42 -14.81 41.06 10.92
CA GLU A 42 -13.92 40.15 10.22
C GLU A 42 -13.30 39.15 11.19
N LEU A 43 -13.23 37.89 10.78
CA LEU A 43 -12.43 36.86 11.43
C LEU A 43 -11.54 36.17 10.40
N THR A 44 -10.23 36.28 10.56
CA THR A 44 -9.26 35.46 9.83
C THR A 44 -8.90 34.24 10.67
N ILE A 45 -9.09 33.04 10.12
CA ILE A 45 -8.68 31.76 10.72
C ILE A 45 -7.55 31.17 9.89
N GLN A 46 -6.50 30.73 10.55
CA GLN A 46 -5.34 30.10 9.92
C GLN A 46 -5.01 28.77 10.56
N ILE A 47 -4.61 27.79 9.75
CA ILE A 47 -3.90 26.59 10.20
C ILE A 47 -2.42 26.81 9.91
N ARG A 48 -1.57 26.54 10.89
CA ARG A 48 -0.13 26.78 10.81
C ARG A 48 0.69 25.59 11.31
N ASP A 49 1.92 25.52 10.85
CA ASP A 49 3.03 24.81 11.51
C ASP A 49 4.05 25.86 11.96
N GLY A 50 4.05 26.17 13.25
CA GLY A 50 4.74 27.33 13.81
C GLY A 50 4.24 28.63 13.17
N GLY A 51 5.13 29.33 12.47
CA GLY A 51 4.81 30.55 11.72
C GLY A 51 4.36 30.31 10.27
N LYS A 52 4.52 29.10 9.73
CA LYS A 52 4.16 28.79 8.34
C LYS A 52 2.66 28.58 8.22
N ILE A 53 2.00 29.40 7.40
CA ILE A 53 0.57 29.25 7.10
C ILE A 53 0.37 28.08 6.13
N ILE A 54 -0.45 27.11 6.54
CA ILE A 54 -0.89 25.97 5.74
C ILE A 54 -2.22 26.31 5.07
N TYR A 55 -3.14 26.90 5.83
CA TYR A 55 -4.46 27.29 5.34
C TYR A 55 -4.84 28.64 5.95
N GLN A 56 -5.56 29.45 5.18
CA GLN A 56 -6.16 30.69 5.65
C GLN A 56 -7.55 30.87 5.05
N GLU A 57 -8.48 31.28 5.89
CA GLU A 57 -9.82 31.72 5.50
C GLU A 57 -10.14 33.04 6.19
N LYS A 58 -10.76 33.95 5.44
CA LYS A 58 -11.33 35.19 5.95
C LYS A 58 -12.85 35.05 5.96
N ILE A 59 -13.45 35.26 7.12
CA ILE A 59 -14.89 35.21 7.34
C ILE A 59 -15.38 36.64 7.54
N THR A 60 -16.32 37.06 6.69
CA THR A 60 -17.02 38.36 6.76
C THR A 60 -18.54 38.19 6.81
N ASP A 61 -19.01 36.96 6.91
CA ASP A 61 -20.42 36.61 7.05
C ASP A 61 -20.87 36.94 8.49
N SER A 62 -21.66 38.01 8.63
CA SER A 62 -22.09 38.54 9.93
C SER A 62 -22.78 37.49 10.80
N SER A 63 -23.48 36.50 10.21
CA SER A 63 -24.16 35.44 10.97
C SER A 63 -23.20 34.55 11.76
N LYS A 64 -21.92 34.50 11.36
CA LYS A 64 -20.85 33.74 12.02
C LYS A 64 -19.97 34.60 12.92
N LEU A 65 -20.28 35.89 13.02
CA LEU A 65 -19.44 36.89 13.69
C LEU A 65 -20.17 37.62 14.82
N THR A 66 -21.42 37.25 15.08
CA THR A 66 -22.17 37.76 16.24
C THR A 66 -21.59 37.28 17.55
N LYS A 67 -21.86 37.99 18.64
CA LYS A 67 -21.57 37.52 19.99
C LYS A 67 -22.19 36.13 20.24
N GLY A 68 -21.37 35.17 20.64
CA GLY A 68 -21.81 33.79 20.88
C GLY A 68 -20.83 32.72 20.42
N GLU A 69 -21.24 31.46 20.57
CA GLU A 69 -20.46 30.31 20.11
C GLU A 69 -20.75 30.01 18.63
N HIS A 70 -19.69 29.86 17.86
CA HIS A 70 -19.72 29.52 16.45
C HIS A 70 -18.89 28.29 16.17
N ARG A 71 -19.15 27.66 15.03
CA ARG A 71 -18.43 26.48 14.56
C ARG A 71 -17.79 26.75 13.22
N TRP A 72 -16.52 26.39 13.11
CA TRP A 72 -15.76 26.41 11.87
C TRP A 72 -15.36 24.98 11.50
N LYS A 73 -15.32 24.69 10.20
CA LYS A 73 -14.97 23.39 9.64
C LYS A 73 -13.92 23.56 8.57
N TRP A 74 -12.95 22.64 8.55
CA TRP A 74 -11.90 22.58 7.55
C TRP A 74 -11.71 21.15 7.08
N ASN A 75 -11.66 20.95 5.77
CA ASN A 75 -11.54 19.62 5.16
C ASN A 75 -10.09 19.12 5.01
N GLY A 76 -9.12 19.82 5.61
CA GLY A 76 -7.70 19.44 5.59
C GLY A 76 -6.91 19.93 4.38
N PHE A 77 -7.56 20.52 3.36
CA PHE A 77 -6.87 21.03 2.17
C PHE A 77 -6.31 22.44 2.41
N ASP A 78 -5.13 22.71 1.86
CA ASP A 78 -4.54 24.05 1.84
C ASP A 78 -5.32 25.01 0.92
N SER A 79 -4.89 26.28 0.90
CA SER A 79 -5.51 27.32 0.07
C SER A 79 -5.41 27.06 -1.45
N ASN A 80 -4.52 26.15 -1.88
CA ASN A 80 -4.39 25.73 -3.28
C ASN A 80 -5.22 24.48 -3.59
N GLY A 81 -5.99 23.95 -2.63
CA GLY A 81 -6.75 22.72 -2.83
C GLY A 81 -5.91 21.46 -2.78
N ILE A 82 -4.78 21.47 -2.06
CA ILE A 82 -3.91 20.33 -1.83
C ILE A 82 -4.07 19.82 -0.39
N TYR A 83 -4.36 18.54 -0.24
CA TYR A 83 -4.21 17.82 1.03
C TYR A 83 -2.91 17.01 0.99
N ASP A 84 -2.17 16.96 2.09
CA ASP A 84 -0.95 16.15 2.21
C ASP A 84 -0.88 15.56 3.63
N SER A 85 -1.08 14.24 3.76
CA SER A 85 -1.09 13.57 5.06
C SER A 85 0.25 13.68 5.78
N ALA A 86 1.37 13.78 5.05
CA ALA A 86 2.70 13.86 5.64
C ALA A 86 2.92 15.20 6.37
N VAL A 87 2.27 16.28 5.93
CA VAL A 87 2.33 17.58 6.62
C VAL A 87 1.84 17.44 8.06
N PHE A 88 0.73 16.75 8.28
CA PHE A 88 0.13 16.60 9.61
C PHE A 88 0.98 15.77 10.56
N THR A 89 1.71 14.77 10.06
CA THR A 89 2.47 13.84 10.92
C THR A 89 3.94 14.20 11.05
N THR A 90 4.40 15.22 10.33
CA THR A 90 5.78 15.74 10.41
C THR A 90 5.86 17.15 10.96
N ALA A 91 4.76 17.91 10.93
CA ALA A 91 4.66 19.21 11.56
C ALA A 91 5.01 19.13 13.06
N LYS A 92 5.74 20.14 13.52
CA LYS A 92 6.28 20.18 14.90
C LYS A 92 5.42 21.06 15.80
N ASP A 93 4.70 22.01 15.21
CA ASP A 93 3.99 23.05 15.95
C ASP A 93 2.65 23.39 15.27
N LEU A 94 1.80 22.38 15.11
CA LEU A 94 0.47 22.55 14.53
C LEU A 94 -0.39 23.43 15.43
N ASN A 95 -0.90 24.52 14.86
CA ASN A 95 -1.76 25.45 15.58
C ASN A 95 -2.83 26.09 14.70
N ILE A 96 -3.90 26.48 15.36
CA ILE A 96 -4.99 27.29 14.82
C ILE A 96 -4.79 28.70 15.35
N TYR A 97 -4.62 29.65 14.44
CA TYR A 97 -4.40 31.04 14.76
C TYR A 97 -5.54 31.89 14.23
N THR A 98 -6.19 32.65 15.10
CA THR A 98 -7.30 33.52 14.74
C THR A 98 -6.95 34.99 14.95
N ILE A 99 -7.48 35.84 14.07
CA ILE A 99 -7.41 37.30 14.15
C ILE A 99 -8.83 37.83 13.93
N ALA A 100 -9.43 38.43 14.94
CA ALA A 100 -10.74 39.05 14.85
C ALA A 100 -10.61 40.58 14.90
N ILE A 101 -11.48 41.27 14.15
CA ILE A 101 -11.60 42.73 14.11
C ILE A 101 -13.06 43.07 14.40
N ASP A 102 -13.30 44.03 15.31
CA ASP A 102 -14.65 44.54 15.59
C ASP A 102 -14.96 45.86 14.85
N ASN A 103 -16.17 46.39 15.03
CA ASN A 103 -16.60 47.65 14.41
C ASN A 103 -15.80 48.89 14.85
N GLU A 104 -15.05 48.80 15.95
CA GLU A 104 -14.21 49.88 16.48
C GLU A 104 -12.73 49.70 16.08
N GLU A 105 -12.45 48.81 15.13
CA GLU A 105 -11.10 48.43 14.69
C GLU A 105 -10.21 47.83 15.79
N ASN A 106 -10.79 47.28 16.87
CA ASN A 106 -10.03 46.55 17.86
C ASN A 106 -9.67 45.16 17.36
N TYR A 107 -8.44 44.72 17.66
CA TYR A 107 -7.92 43.42 17.25
C TYR A 107 -7.86 42.42 18.41
N SER A 108 -8.35 41.21 18.18
CA SER A 108 -8.13 40.07 19.07
C SER A 108 -7.39 38.95 18.34
N ARG A 109 -6.42 38.33 19.02
CA ARG A 109 -5.60 37.25 18.47
C ARG A 109 -5.60 36.07 19.42
N LYS A 110 -5.84 34.87 18.89
CA LYS A 110 -5.78 33.63 19.69
C LYS A 110 -5.04 32.55 18.94
N ARG A 111 -4.25 31.79 19.67
CA ARG A 111 -3.57 30.59 19.20
C ARG A 111 -4.06 29.39 20.00
N VAL A 112 -4.27 28.29 19.30
CA VAL A 112 -4.51 26.99 19.94
C VAL A 112 -3.69 25.92 19.25
N GLU A 113 -2.96 25.15 20.03
CA GLU A 113 -2.17 24.03 19.55
C GLU A 113 -3.04 22.78 19.42
N PHE A 114 -2.72 21.96 18.44
CA PHE A 114 -3.27 20.62 18.29
C PHE A 114 -2.20 19.69 17.74
N THR A 115 -2.39 18.38 17.87
CA THR A 115 -1.50 17.39 17.28
C THR A 115 -2.26 16.45 16.37
N ALA A 116 -1.57 15.94 15.35
CA ALA A 116 -2.08 14.91 14.47
C ALA A 116 -1.10 13.72 14.44
N LYS A 117 -1.63 12.50 14.53
CA LYS A 117 -0.85 11.26 14.47
C LYS A 117 -1.56 10.26 13.57
N TYR A 118 -0.83 9.38 12.90
CA TYR A 118 -1.45 8.25 12.22
C TYR A 118 -2.30 7.43 13.20
N SER A 119 -3.52 7.09 12.79
CA SER A 119 -4.42 6.22 13.54
C SER A 119 -4.18 4.74 13.22
N GLU A 120 -4.03 4.43 11.93
CA GLU A 120 -4.02 3.04 11.45
C GLU A 120 -2.59 2.56 11.19
N VAL A 121 -1.88 3.17 10.24
CA VAL A 121 -0.54 2.73 9.82
C VAL A 121 0.36 3.93 9.54
N LYS A 122 1.69 3.70 9.54
CA LYS A 122 2.70 4.74 9.29
C LYS A 122 3.33 4.66 7.90
N TRP A 123 3.05 3.58 7.17
CA TRP A 123 3.74 3.22 5.92
C TRP A 123 3.05 3.70 4.65
N VAL A 124 1.92 4.41 4.78
CA VAL A 124 1.26 5.06 3.67
C VAL A 124 1.06 6.55 3.95
N ASP A 125 1.29 7.37 2.94
CA ASP A 125 0.87 8.76 2.91
C ASP A 125 0.16 9.05 1.59
N VAL A 126 -0.74 10.03 1.61
CA VAL A 126 -1.43 10.50 0.40
C VAL A 126 -1.32 12.01 0.27
N LYS A 127 -1.13 12.45 -0.96
CA LYS A 127 -1.26 13.83 -1.39
C LYS A 127 -2.37 13.93 -2.41
N ILE A 128 -3.37 14.76 -2.14
CA ILE A 128 -4.58 14.88 -2.97
C ILE A 128 -4.64 16.30 -3.52
N ASN A 129 -4.71 16.42 -4.84
CA ASN A 129 -5.01 17.66 -5.54
C ASN A 129 -6.46 17.60 -6.04
N LYS A 130 -7.35 18.33 -5.38
CA LYS A 130 -8.78 18.33 -5.72
C LYS A 130 -9.09 19.09 -7.03
N ASN A 131 -8.18 19.96 -7.47
CA ASN A 131 -8.38 20.75 -8.69
C ASN A 131 -8.05 19.91 -9.93
N THR A 132 -6.98 19.12 -9.88
CA THR A 132 -6.58 18.22 -10.98
C THR A 132 -7.11 16.81 -10.84
N LYS A 133 -7.91 16.52 -9.80
CA LYS A 133 -8.42 15.18 -9.48
C LYS A 133 -7.32 14.11 -9.45
N ARG A 134 -6.20 14.43 -8.80
CA ARG A 134 -5.02 13.56 -8.70
C ARG A 134 -4.75 13.20 -7.24
N ILE A 135 -4.49 11.93 -6.99
CA ILE A 135 -4.03 11.39 -5.72
C ILE A 135 -2.67 10.75 -5.95
N ASP A 136 -1.66 11.19 -5.21
CA ASP A 136 -0.34 10.58 -5.16
C ASP A 136 -0.19 9.84 -3.83
N VAL A 137 -0.05 8.52 -3.89
CA VAL A 137 0.16 7.65 -2.73
C VAL A 137 1.65 7.33 -2.62
N THR A 138 2.24 7.54 -1.45
CA THR A 138 3.56 6.99 -1.12
C THR A 138 3.38 5.72 -0.31
N LEU A 139 3.78 4.58 -0.87
CA LEU A 139 3.70 3.27 -0.22
C LEU A 139 5.10 2.81 0.20
N ARG A 140 5.33 2.62 1.49
CA ARG A 140 6.65 2.27 2.04
C ARG A 140 6.73 0.77 2.36
N VAL A 141 7.51 0.06 1.56
CA VAL A 141 7.80 -1.37 1.73
C VAL A 141 9.23 -1.56 2.23
N ASN A 142 9.54 -2.73 2.78
CA ASN A 142 10.86 -3.06 3.32
C ASN A 142 11.40 -4.34 2.67
N LEU A 143 11.80 -4.23 1.41
CA LEU A 143 12.30 -5.36 0.61
C LEU A 143 13.76 -5.64 0.96
N LYS A 144 14.10 -6.91 1.16
CA LYS A 144 15.43 -7.41 1.53
C LYS A 144 16.01 -8.34 0.46
N ASP A 145 17.34 -8.40 0.38
CA ASP A 145 18.01 -9.40 -0.45
C ASP A 145 17.94 -10.75 0.26
N GLY A 146 17.03 -11.61 -0.19
CA GLY A 146 16.89 -12.98 0.30
C GLY A 146 17.92 -13.95 -0.26
N GLY A 147 18.82 -13.46 -1.12
CA GLY A 147 19.87 -14.25 -1.74
C GLY A 147 19.44 -14.97 -3.01
N GLU A 148 20.23 -15.97 -3.39
CA GLU A 148 20.02 -16.78 -4.59
C GLU A 148 20.11 -18.27 -4.24
N ILE A 149 19.25 -19.07 -4.88
CA ILE A 149 19.18 -20.52 -4.72
C ILE A 149 19.32 -21.19 -6.09
N GLY A 150 20.05 -22.31 -6.08
CA GLY A 150 20.31 -23.21 -7.20
C GLY A 150 21.34 -22.69 -8.22
N THR A 151 22.24 -21.83 -7.76
CA THR A 151 23.37 -21.30 -8.52
C THR A 151 24.69 -21.99 -8.15
N GLU A 152 25.81 -21.52 -8.68
CA GLU A 152 27.17 -21.98 -8.33
C GLU A 152 27.47 -21.89 -6.83
N LYS A 153 26.82 -20.97 -6.11
CA LYS A 153 27.00 -20.83 -4.65
C LYS A 153 26.51 -22.04 -3.87
N ASP A 154 25.60 -22.82 -4.45
CA ASP A 154 25.04 -24.03 -3.84
C ASP A 154 25.77 -25.30 -4.30
N CYS A 155 26.86 -25.18 -5.05
CA CYS A 155 27.72 -26.31 -5.35
C CYS A 155 28.45 -26.77 -4.08
N ILE A 156 28.40 -28.06 -3.80
CA ILE A 156 29.06 -28.67 -2.64
C ILE A 156 30.12 -29.66 -3.09
N GLN A 157 31.19 -29.78 -2.30
CA GLN A 157 32.17 -30.85 -2.46
C GLN A 157 31.69 -32.08 -1.69
N VAL A 158 31.66 -33.23 -2.36
CA VAL A 158 31.31 -34.53 -1.79
C VAL A 158 32.49 -35.50 -1.96
N GLY A 159 32.69 -36.36 -0.95
CA GLY A 159 33.84 -37.26 -0.83
C GLY A 159 34.79 -36.82 0.29
N SER A 160 35.00 -37.68 1.29
CA SER A 160 35.83 -37.38 2.46
C SER A 160 36.72 -38.55 2.91
N GLY A 161 36.77 -39.64 2.14
CA GLY A 161 37.58 -40.83 2.46
C GLY A 161 38.98 -40.78 1.84
N GLN A 162 39.92 -41.48 2.47
CA GLN A 162 41.34 -41.61 2.04
C GLN A 162 41.51 -42.14 0.60
N TYR A 163 40.45 -42.73 0.01
CA TYR A 163 40.43 -43.30 -1.34
C TYR A 163 39.29 -42.76 -2.24
N SER A 164 38.53 -41.74 -1.82
CA SER A 164 37.47 -41.15 -2.65
C SER A 164 37.94 -39.84 -3.29
N SER A 165 37.82 -39.72 -4.62
CA SER A 165 38.02 -38.43 -5.30
C SER A 165 36.97 -37.41 -4.83
N ILE A 166 37.42 -36.20 -4.48
CA ILE A 166 36.53 -35.08 -4.15
C ILE A 166 35.83 -34.66 -5.45
N LYS A 167 34.50 -34.78 -5.47
CA LYS A 167 33.67 -34.33 -6.60
C LYS A 167 32.88 -33.09 -6.20
N THR A 168 32.83 -32.09 -7.06
CA THR A 168 31.88 -30.97 -6.91
C THR A 168 30.54 -31.38 -7.51
N VAL A 169 29.46 -31.23 -6.74
CA VAL A 169 28.08 -31.49 -7.16
C VAL A 169 27.31 -30.18 -7.10
N CYS A 170 26.69 -29.83 -8.21
CA CYS A 170 25.98 -28.56 -8.38
C CYS A 170 24.46 -28.78 -8.59
N PRO A 171 23.62 -27.76 -8.31
CA PRO A 171 22.16 -27.90 -8.41
C PRO A 171 21.65 -28.38 -9.77
N TRP A 172 22.21 -27.87 -10.87
CA TRP A 172 21.80 -28.24 -12.23
C TRP A 172 22.17 -29.68 -12.62
N GLU A 173 23.02 -30.38 -11.86
CA GLU A 173 23.26 -31.82 -12.12
C GLU A 173 22.03 -32.68 -11.80
N LYS A 174 21.04 -32.13 -11.08
CA LYS A 174 19.76 -32.80 -10.77
C LYS A 174 18.76 -32.77 -11.93
N ILE A 175 19.02 -31.96 -12.96
CA ILE A 175 18.14 -31.83 -14.12
C ILE A 175 18.42 -33.00 -15.07
N PRO A 176 17.44 -33.88 -15.36
CA PRO A 176 17.60 -34.97 -16.31
C PRO A 176 18.01 -34.46 -17.69
N LYS A 177 18.78 -35.26 -18.44
CA LYS A 177 19.29 -34.84 -19.76
C LYS A 177 18.15 -34.66 -20.77
N GLU A 178 17.11 -35.48 -20.63
CA GLU A 178 15.89 -35.46 -21.41
C GLU A 178 15.05 -34.19 -21.19
N ASP A 179 15.19 -33.53 -20.03
CA ASP A 179 14.49 -32.27 -19.73
C ASP A 179 15.27 -31.05 -20.24
N LEU A 180 16.55 -31.22 -20.64
CA LEU A 180 17.35 -30.13 -21.17
C LEU A 180 16.89 -29.73 -22.58
N ILE A 181 16.57 -28.46 -22.74
CA ILE A 181 16.14 -27.86 -23.99
C ILE A 181 17.35 -27.27 -24.73
N ALA A 182 17.49 -27.62 -26.01
CA ALA A 182 18.54 -27.08 -26.87
C ALA A 182 18.52 -25.55 -26.89
N GLY A 183 19.68 -24.92 -26.68
CA GLY A 183 19.82 -23.46 -26.63
C GLY A 183 19.42 -22.81 -25.30
N LYS A 184 18.98 -23.58 -24.30
CA LYS A 184 18.62 -23.09 -22.96
C LYS A 184 19.47 -23.79 -21.89
N PRO A 185 20.72 -23.38 -21.66
CA PRO A 185 21.55 -24.00 -20.63
C PRO A 185 21.04 -23.65 -19.21
N PRO A 186 21.32 -24.49 -18.19
CA PRO A 186 21.07 -24.15 -16.80
C PRO A 186 21.73 -22.83 -16.38
N ILE A 187 21.04 -22.04 -15.57
CA ILE A 187 21.51 -20.73 -15.11
C ILE A 187 22.44 -20.93 -13.92
N LYS A 188 23.72 -20.57 -14.05
CA LYS A 188 24.72 -20.85 -13.01
C LYS A 188 24.97 -19.73 -12.01
N SER A 189 24.48 -18.53 -12.30
CA SER A 189 24.56 -17.34 -11.44
C SER A 189 23.31 -16.50 -11.65
N ARG A 190 22.86 -15.74 -10.65
CA ARG A 190 21.68 -14.89 -10.81
C ARG A 190 21.75 -13.99 -12.06
N THR A 191 20.67 -14.00 -12.85
CA THR A 191 20.49 -13.10 -14.00
C THR A 191 19.85 -11.77 -13.59
N LYS A 192 19.30 -11.71 -12.38
CA LYS A 192 18.76 -10.51 -11.73
C LYS A 192 19.46 -10.30 -10.40
N SER A 193 19.98 -9.09 -10.19
CA SER A 193 20.45 -8.65 -8.88
C SER A 193 19.27 -8.36 -7.95
N PHE A 194 19.54 -8.21 -6.65
CA PHE A 194 18.53 -7.72 -5.72
C PHE A 194 17.90 -6.40 -6.18
N LYS A 195 18.70 -5.46 -6.70
CA LYS A 195 18.21 -4.17 -7.20
C LYS A 195 17.24 -4.34 -8.38
N ASP A 196 17.47 -5.32 -9.24
CA ASP A 196 16.55 -5.61 -10.34
C ASP A 196 15.24 -6.20 -9.82
N LEU A 197 15.29 -7.12 -8.85
CA LEU A 197 14.09 -7.68 -8.21
C LEU A 197 13.31 -6.60 -7.43
N GLU A 198 14.02 -5.75 -6.69
CA GLU A 198 13.46 -4.58 -6.00
C GLU A 198 12.72 -3.69 -6.99
N GLN A 199 13.35 -3.35 -8.11
CA GLN A 199 12.71 -2.53 -9.14
C GLN A 199 11.46 -3.20 -9.71
N LEU A 200 11.51 -4.50 -10.02
CA LEU A 200 10.33 -5.24 -10.49
C LEU A 200 9.20 -5.19 -9.46
N ALA A 201 9.48 -5.46 -8.18
CA ALA A 201 8.47 -5.43 -7.12
C ALA A 201 7.83 -4.03 -6.97
N LEU A 202 8.64 -2.97 -6.96
CA LEU A 202 8.14 -1.59 -6.85
C LEU A 202 7.34 -1.15 -8.08
N GLU A 203 7.75 -1.55 -9.28
CA GLU A 203 7.01 -1.32 -10.52
C GLU A 203 5.67 -2.07 -10.52
N GLY A 204 5.68 -3.33 -10.09
CA GLY A 204 4.48 -4.14 -9.93
C GLY A 204 3.48 -3.46 -9.00
N LEU A 205 3.93 -3.02 -7.81
CA LEU A 205 3.08 -2.33 -6.84
C LEU A 205 2.48 -1.05 -7.42
N SER A 206 3.32 -0.23 -8.04
CA SER A 206 2.91 1.04 -8.63
C SER A 206 1.89 0.85 -9.76
N TYR A 207 2.03 -0.22 -10.55
CA TYR A 207 1.13 -0.56 -11.65
C TYR A 207 -0.20 -1.15 -11.17
N HIS A 208 -0.14 -2.21 -10.36
CA HIS A 208 -1.33 -2.99 -9.97
C HIS A 208 -2.16 -2.33 -8.86
N TRP A 209 -1.59 -1.42 -8.06
CA TRP A 209 -2.33 -0.63 -7.07
C TRP A 209 -2.66 0.79 -7.54
N GLY A 210 -2.12 1.21 -8.70
CA GLY A 210 -2.37 2.51 -9.31
C GLY A 210 -3.54 2.48 -10.30
N ARG A 211 -4.55 3.33 -10.09
CA ARG A 211 -5.66 3.53 -11.03
C ARG A 211 -5.51 4.88 -11.70
N ASN A 212 -4.76 4.93 -12.80
CA ASN A 212 -4.39 6.17 -13.49
C ASN A 212 -4.15 5.93 -14.99
N LYS A 213 -3.86 6.99 -15.74
CA LYS A 213 -3.59 6.95 -17.18
C LYS A 213 -2.57 5.90 -17.64
N ASN A 214 -1.60 5.52 -16.80
CA ASN A 214 -0.54 4.58 -17.16
C ASN A 214 -0.99 3.10 -17.10
N HIS A 215 -2.03 2.77 -16.33
CA HIS A 215 -2.52 1.39 -16.24
C HIS A 215 -3.35 1.05 -17.48
N PHE A 216 -3.29 -0.17 -18.02
CA PHE A 216 -3.92 -0.52 -19.31
C PHE A 216 -5.43 -0.24 -19.37
N ILE A 217 -6.18 -0.57 -18.32
CA ILE A 217 -7.66 -0.42 -18.26
C ILE A 217 -8.10 0.54 -17.15
N ALA A 218 -7.80 0.23 -15.89
CA ALA A 218 -8.24 1.00 -14.72
C ALA A 218 -7.62 2.42 -14.66
N LYS A 219 -8.40 3.46 -14.97
CA LYS A 219 -7.88 4.84 -15.08
C LYS A 219 -8.15 5.73 -13.87
N ASN A 220 -9.07 5.36 -13.00
CA ASN A 220 -9.52 6.20 -11.89
C ASN A 220 -10.25 5.39 -10.81
N VAL A 221 -10.61 6.09 -9.74
CA VAL A 221 -11.57 5.69 -8.72
C VAL A 221 -12.68 6.73 -8.64
N ASP A 222 -13.91 6.30 -8.32
CA ASP A 222 -15.00 7.22 -7.99
C ASP A 222 -14.95 7.58 -6.49
N ILE A 223 -14.87 8.88 -6.20
CA ILE A 223 -14.99 9.40 -4.84
C ILE A 223 -16.09 10.47 -4.83
N ASN A 224 -17.24 10.09 -4.29
CA ASN A 224 -18.42 10.95 -4.16
C ASN A 224 -18.89 11.54 -5.51
N GLY A 225 -18.83 10.77 -6.60
CA GLY A 225 -19.25 11.16 -7.94
C GLY A 225 -18.18 11.89 -8.75
N GLU A 226 -16.97 12.06 -8.21
CA GLU A 226 -15.83 12.63 -8.91
C GLU A 226 -14.77 11.56 -9.18
N LEU A 227 -14.26 11.51 -10.41
CA LEU A 227 -13.23 10.56 -10.81
C LEU A 227 -11.83 11.11 -10.49
N TYR A 228 -11.07 10.36 -9.69
CA TYR A 228 -9.69 10.70 -9.36
C TYR A 228 -8.70 9.70 -9.97
N GLU A 229 -7.61 10.20 -10.55
CA GLU A 229 -6.44 9.37 -10.86
C GLU A 229 -5.64 9.10 -9.57
N VAL A 230 -5.30 7.83 -9.33
CA VAL A 230 -4.49 7.38 -8.19
C VAL A 230 -3.15 6.87 -8.71
N PHE A 231 -2.09 7.59 -8.39
CA PHE A 231 -0.71 7.20 -8.66
C PHE A 231 -0.10 6.60 -7.39
N VAL A 232 0.22 5.32 -7.43
CA VAL A 232 0.95 4.66 -6.34
C VAL A 232 2.44 4.75 -6.64
N ASN A 233 3.20 5.31 -5.72
CA ASN A 233 4.65 5.37 -5.74
C ASN A 233 5.19 4.51 -4.60
N ALA A 234 5.53 3.26 -4.92
CA ALA A 234 6.15 2.36 -3.96
C ALA A 234 7.63 2.72 -3.78
N ILE A 235 8.09 2.78 -2.53
CA ILE A 235 9.50 3.01 -2.18
C ILE A 235 9.98 1.96 -1.19
N ASN A 236 11.18 1.44 -1.41
CA ASN A 236 11.84 0.57 -0.45
C ASN A 236 12.55 1.40 0.63
N THR A 237 12.22 1.16 1.90
CA THR A 237 12.83 1.83 3.05
C THR A 237 12.62 1.04 4.33
N THR A 238 13.44 1.29 5.35
CA THR A 238 13.20 0.78 6.71
C THR A 238 12.43 1.78 7.57
N LYS A 239 12.31 3.04 7.13
CA LYS A 239 11.69 4.10 7.93
C LYS A 239 10.19 4.13 7.70
N LYS A 240 9.42 3.88 8.77
CA LYS A 240 7.95 3.83 8.70
C LYS A 240 7.48 2.92 7.56
N ALA A 241 8.09 1.76 7.39
CA ALA A 241 7.69 0.81 6.35
C ALA A 241 6.77 -0.27 6.91
N MET A 242 6.18 -1.05 6.01
CA MET A 242 5.61 -2.35 6.34
C MET A 242 6.67 -3.30 6.92
N ASP A 243 6.22 -4.47 7.37
CA ASP A 243 7.10 -5.60 7.69
C ASP A 243 8.05 -5.91 6.52
N ASP A 244 9.22 -6.46 6.82
CA ASP A 244 10.13 -6.87 5.76
C ASP A 244 9.64 -8.06 4.95
N VAL A 245 10.17 -8.19 3.74
CA VAL A 245 9.97 -9.35 2.89
C VAL A 245 11.23 -9.59 2.07
N ASP A 246 11.68 -10.82 2.06
CA ASP A 246 12.84 -11.23 1.26
C ASP A 246 12.47 -11.36 -0.22
N LEU A 247 13.33 -10.89 -1.11
CA LEU A 247 13.26 -11.18 -2.53
C LEU A 247 14.31 -12.24 -2.85
N ILE A 248 13.87 -13.43 -3.29
CA ILE A 248 14.75 -14.57 -3.53
C ILE A 248 14.85 -14.86 -5.02
N PHE A 249 16.07 -14.94 -5.54
CA PHE A 249 16.32 -15.47 -6.88
C PHE A 249 16.38 -17.00 -6.83
N ASN A 250 15.53 -17.69 -7.59
CA ASN A 250 15.47 -19.16 -7.61
C ASN A 250 15.66 -19.71 -9.02
N THR A 251 16.60 -20.64 -9.19
CA THR A 251 16.84 -21.37 -10.45
C THR A 251 17.34 -22.79 -10.19
N ASN A 252 17.30 -23.69 -11.16
CA ASN A 252 17.75 -25.10 -11.07
C ASN A 252 17.32 -25.82 -9.78
N HIS A 253 16.12 -25.51 -9.31
CA HIS A 253 15.63 -25.94 -8.02
C HIS A 253 14.12 -26.15 -8.10
N LYS A 254 13.53 -26.69 -7.03
CA LYS A 254 12.08 -26.79 -6.92
C LYS A 254 11.44 -25.42 -6.98
N TRP A 255 10.25 -25.35 -7.59
CA TRP A 255 9.44 -24.14 -7.57
C TRP A 255 9.24 -23.68 -6.12
N MET A 256 9.44 -22.38 -5.91
CA MET A 256 9.32 -21.77 -4.60
C MET A 256 8.09 -20.87 -4.56
N ARG A 257 7.20 -21.20 -3.62
CA ARG A 257 6.01 -20.41 -3.32
C ARG A 257 6.38 -19.10 -2.64
N SER A 258 5.86 -18.00 -3.19
CA SER A 258 5.89 -16.69 -2.54
C SER A 258 4.88 -16.60 -1.39
N GLY A 259 5.11 -15.69 -0.46
CA GLY A 259 4.17 -15.36 0.61
C GLY A 259 4.27 -13.90 1.01
N ASN A 260 3.25 -13.47 1.76
CA ASN A 260 3.06 -12.08 2.13
C ASN A 260 3.98 -11.63 3.26
N PRO A 261 4.31 -10.32 3.34
CA PRO A 261 4.93 -9.73 4.52
C PRO A 261 3.99 -9.86 5.72
N GLY A 262 4.49 -10.34 6.84
CA GLY A 262 3.73 -10.34 8.09
C GLY A 262 4.13 -11.38 9.12
N THR A 263 4.42 -10.87 10.32
CA THR A 263 4.37 -11.61 11.57
C THR A 263 3.09 -12.43 11.78
N VAL A 264 3.26 -13.62 12.33
CA VAL A 264 2.17 -14.48 12.80
C VAL A 264 1.51 -13.79 14.01
N GLU A 265 0.33 -13.23 13.81
CA GLU A 265 -0.43 -12.55 14.86
C GLU A 265 -1.66 -13.36 15.30
N ASP A 266 -2.07 -14.35 14.49
CA ASP A 266 -3.24 -15.19 14.76
C ASP A 266 -3.09 -16.59 14.12
N PRO A 267 -3.94 -17.57 14.49
CA PRO A 267 -3.84 -18.94 13.97
C PRO A 267 -4.02 -19.06 12.45
N ILE A 268 -4.69 -18.11 11.79
CA ILE A 268 -4.92 -18.14 10.34
C ILE A 268 -3.66 -17.69 9.59
N SER A 269 -3.08 -16.56 10.02
CA SER A 269 -1.76 -16.10 9.54
C SER A 269 -0.65 -17.10 9.85
N PHE A 270 -0.75 -17.84 10.97
CA PHE A 270 0.15 -18.97 11.26
C PHE A 270 0.05 -20.07 10.21
N VAL A 271 -1.18 -20.51 9.89
CA VAL A 271 -1.39 -21.55 8.86
C VAL A 271 -0.95 -21.06 7.48
N GLY A 272 -1.19 -19.78 7.16
CA GLY A 272 -0.64 -19.14 5.97
C GLY A 272 0.89 -19.24 5.93
N ASN A 273 1.56 -18.75 6.98
CA ASN A 273 3.03 -18.75 7.09
C ASN A 273 3.68 -20.14 7.25
N ILE A 274 2.94 -21.18 7.61
CA ILE A 274 3.44 -22.57 7.55
C ILE A 274 3.51 -23.05 6.09
N VAL A 275 2.62 -22.56 5.23
CA VAL A 275 2.47 -23.02 3.84
C VAL A 275 3.21 -22.11 2.86
N SER A 276 3.44 -20.85 3.21
CA SER A 276 4.21 -19.85 2.45
C SER A 276 5.31 -19.23 3.31
N ARG A 277 6.46 -18.91 2.70
CA ARG A 277 7.54 -18.16 3.35
C ARG A 277 7.28 -16.66 3.29
N GLU A 278 7.84 -15.89 4.21
CA GLU A 278 7.89 -14.42 4.13
C GLU A 278 8.91 -13.96 3.07
N ALA A 279 8.68 -14.37 1.83
CA ALA A 279 9.53 -14.01 0.71
C ALA A 279 8.74 -14.06 -0.60
N ILE A 280 9.16 -13.24 -1.56
CA ILE A 280 8.69 -13.28 -2.93
C ILE A 280 9.80 -13.88 -3.79
N CYS A 281 9.49 -14.97 -4.49
CA CYS A 281 10.46 -15.78 -5.22
C CYS A 281 10.39 -15.51 -6.72
N TYR A 282 11.54 -15.19 -7.31
CA TYR A 282 11.74 -15.06 -8.76
C TYR A 282 12.19 -16.42 -9.31
N ASN A 283 11.26 -17.19 -9.87
CA ASN A 283 11.46 -18.57 -10.32
C ASN A 283 11.83 -18.61 -11.81
N VAL A 284 13.12 -18.69 -12.16
CA VAL A 284 13.59 -18.58 -13.56
C VAL A 284 14.51 -19.73 -13.96
N GLY A 285 14.56 -20.05 -15.26
CA GLY A 285 15.37 -21.14 -15.78
C GLY A 285 14.72 -22.49 -15.51
N TYR A 286 15.50 -23.55 -15.28
CA TYR A 286 14.93 -24.86 -14.98
C TYR A 286 14.36 -24.89 -13.57
N ILE A 287 13.05 -25.12 -13.47
CA ILE A 287 12.32 -25.20 -12.21
C ILE A 287 11.57 -26.52 -12.15
N TYR A 288 11.67 -27.23 -11.03
CA TYR A 288 10.95 -28.48 -10.83
C TYR A 288 9.53 -28.21 -10.29
N GLU A 289 8.52 -28.56 -11.09
CA GLU A 289 7.10 -28.24 -10.85
C GLU A 289 6.30 -29.44 -10.32
N TYR A 290 6.52 -29.76 -9.05
CA TYR A 290 5.88 -30.89 -8.40
C TYR A 290 4.35 -30.79 -8.26
N PHE A 291 3.78 -29.58 -8.30
CA PHE A 291 2.33 -29.38 -8.18
C PHE A 291 1.56 -29.53 -9.49
N TYR A 292 2.21 -29.29 -10.63
CA TYR A 292 1.52 -29.21 -11.93
C TYR A 292 1.82 -30.41 -12.82
N LYS A 293 3.09 -30.82 -12.91
CA LYS A 293 3.53 -31.80 -13.91
C LYS A 293 4.58 -32.79 -13.41
N ASP A 294 4.97 -32.71 -12.14
CA ASP A 294 6.02 -33.52 -11.51
C ASP A 294 7.25 -33.72 -12.42
N SER A 295 7.70 -32.64 -13.03
CA SER A 295 8.80 -32.60 -14.01
C SER A 295 9.52 -31.25 -13.97
N TRP A 296 10.69 -31.19 -14.60
CA TRP A 296 11.38 -29.93 -14.83
C TRP A 296 10.75 -29.19 -16.01
N ASP A 297 10.53 -27.89 -15.83
CA ASP A 297 10.15 -26.97 -16.92
C ASP A 297 11.10 -25.78 -16.94
N TYR A 298 11.20 -25.11 -18.10
CA TYR A 298 12.05 -23.94 -18.27
C TYR A 298 11.21 -22.65 -18.24
N GLN A 299 11.33 -21.93 -17.13
CA GLN A 299 10.70 -20.63 -16.92
C GLN A 299 11.52 -19.52 -17.60
N ILE A 300 10.87 -18.78 -18.51
CA ILE A 300 11.52 -17.73 -19.29
C ILE A 300 11.50 -16.39 -18.56
N GLU A 301 12.62 -15.68 -18.60
CA GLU A 301 12.84 -14.44 -17.82
C GLU A 301 11.78 -13.36 -18.10
N ASN A 302 11.34 -13.19 -19.34
CA ASN A 302 10.34 -12.17 -19.69
C ASN A 302 8.96 -12.47 -19.07
N SER A 303 8.54 -13.73 -19.03
CA SER A 303 7.29 -14.11 -18.36
C SER A 303 7.44 -13.99 -16.86
N GLU A 304 8.57 -14.42 -16.31
CA GLU A 304 8.84 -14.33 -14.88
C GLU A 304 8.93 -12.87 -14.39
N ASN A 305 9.42 -11.94 -15.21
CA ASN A 305 9.34 -10.50 -14.87
C ASN A 305 7.90 -10.01 -14.69
N LEU A 306 6.96 -10.52 -15.48
CA LEU A 306 5.54 -10.17 -15.36
C LEU A 306 4.90 -10.88 -14.16
N GLU A 307 5.21 -12.16 -13.98
CA GLU A 307 4.77 -12.96 -12.83
C GLU A 307 5.22 -12.31 -11.52
N PHE A 308 6.51 -12.03 -11.40
CA PHE A 308 7.09 -11.46 -10.19
C PHE A 308 6.50 -10.08 -9.84
N LYS A 309 6.21 -9.23 -10.83
CA LYS A 309 5.50 -7.95 -10.64
C LYS A 309 4.10 -8.17 -10.07
N PHE A 310 3.37 -9.11 -10.67
CA PHE A 310 2.02 -9.48 -10.23
C PHE A 310 2.05 -10.08 -8.82
N THR A 311 2.88 -11.09 -8.58
CA THR A 311 3.02 -11.76 -7.28
C THR A 311 3.44 -10.78 -6.20
N SER A 312 4.42 -9.91 -6.46
CA SER A 312 4.83 -8.88 -5.48
C SER A 312 3.65 -8.02 -5.04
N SER A 313 2.82 -7.60 -6.01
CA SER A 313 1.63 -6.79 -5.74
C SER A 313 0.52 -7.53 -5.01
N HIS A 314 0.36 -8.82 -5.28
CA HIS A 314 -0.59 -9.70 -4.60
C HIS A 314 -0.17 -9.90 -3.13
N GLU A 315 1.08 -10.32 -2.92
CA GLU A 315 1.60 -10.69 -1.61
C GLU A 315 1.70 -9.48 -0.67
N ILE A 316 2.26 -8.36 -1.13
CA ILE A 316 2.29 -7.11 -0.33
C ILE A 316 0.88 -6.53 -0.19
N GLY A 317 -0.01 -6.81 -1.15
CA GLY A 317 -1.41 -6.46 -1.10
C GLY A 317 -2.12 -7.01 0.13
N HIS A 318 -1.75 -8.22 0.58
CA HIS A 318 -2.29 -8.80 1.81
C HIS A 318 -2.02 -7.96 3.05
N THR A 319 -0.85 -7.30 3.16
CA THR A 319 -0.54 -6.39 4.27
C THR A 319 -1.47 -5.17 4.26
N ILE A 320 -1.77 -4.62 3.07
CA ILE A 320 -2.71 -3.50 2.91
C ILE A 320 -4.13 -3.93 3.33
N LEU A 321 -4.62 -5.05 2.80
CA LEU A 321 -5.97 -5.53 3.10
C LEU A 321 -6.12 -5.94 4.57
N LYS A 322 -5.08 -6.50 5.19
CA LYS A 322 -5.10 -6.88 6.61
C LYS A 322 -5.23 -5.64 7.48
N ALA A 323 -4.50 -4.57 7.19
CA ALA A 323 -4.61 -3.30 7.91
C ALA A 323 -6.00 -2.65 7.75
N TYR A 324 -6.63 -2.80 6.60
CA TYR A 324 -7.94 -2.18 6.32
C TYR A 324 -9.14 -3.00 6.82
N GLY A 325 -9.16 -4.30 6.55
CA GLY A 325 -10.32 -5.19 6.76
C GLY A 325 -10.04 -6.41 7.64
N GLY A 326 -8.83 -6.53 8.18
CA GLY A 326 -8.41 -7.65 9.04
C GLY A 326 -8.03 -8.92 8.27
N THR A 327 -7.60 -9.94 9.02
CA THR A 327 -7.05 -11.20 8.48
C THR A 327 -8.02 -11.91 7.54
N PHE A 328 -9.32 -11.98 7.88
CA PHE A 328 -10.30 -12.64 7.02
C PHE A 328 -10.47 -11.97 5.65
N TYR A 329 -10.40 -10.65 5.60
CA TYR A 329 -10.51 -9.93 4.34
C TYR A 329 -9.27 -10.15 3.47
N SER A 330 -8.10 -10.11 4.10
CA SER A 330 -6.82 -10.35 3.43
C SER A 330 -6.69 -11.79 2.93
N TYR A 331 -6.70 -12.78 3.83
CA TYR A 331 -6.49 -14.20 3.50
C TYR A 331 -7.72 -14.91 2.93
N GLY A 332 -8.85 -14.20 2.80
CA GLY A 332 -10.06 -14.72 2.16
C GLY A 332 -10.02 -14.67 0.64
N HIS A 333 -9.07 -13.95 0.05
CA HIS A 333 -8.93 -13.77 -1.40
C HIS A 333 -10.27 -13.41 -2.06
N LYS A 334 -10.96 -12.37 -1.53
CA LYS A 334 -12.31 -11.97 -2.00
C LYS A 334 -13.31 -13.13 -1.98
N GLU A 335 -13.25 -13.92 -0.92
CA GLU A 335 -14.07 -15.11 -0.70
C GLU A 335 -13.81 -16.28 -1.66
N SER A 336 -12.82 -16.20 -2.56
CA SER A 336 -12.50 -17.27 -3.51
C SER A 336 -11.86 -18.50 -2.83
N VAL A 337 -11.36 -18.35 -1.60
CA VAL A 337 -10.80 -19.45 -0.81
C VAL A 337 -11.49 -19.60 0.54
N ASN A 338 -11.36 -20.78 1.14
CA ASN A 338 -11.57 -20.94 2.56
C ASN A 338 -10.40 -20.30 3.31
N THR A 339 -10.65 -19.23 4.05
CA THR A 339 -9.62 -18.44 4.74
C THR A 339 -8.77 -19.27 5.71
N ILE A 340 -9.29 -20.36 6.27
CA ILE A 340 -8.53 -21.19 7.23
C ILE A 340 -7.66 -22.20 6.47
N THR A 341 -8.26 -22.97 5.55
CA THR A 341 -7.54 -24.05 4.86
C THR A 341 -6.74 -23.56 3.65
N GLN A 342 -6.94 -22.31 3.24
CA GLN A 342 -6.38 -21.71 2.03
C GLN A 342 -6.71 -22.50 0.75
N LYS A 343 -7.70 -23.40 0.82
CA LYS A 343 -8.18 -24.15 -0.34
C LYS A 343 -9.18 -23.31 -1.12
N MET A 344 -9.00 -23.26 -2.43
CA MET A 344 -9.94 -22.64 -3.35
C MET A 344 -11.34 -23.25 -3.17
N LYS A 345 -12.35 -22.39 -3.11
CA LYS A 345 -13.75 -22.82 -3.05
C LYS A 345 -14.22 -23.23 -4.44
N SER A 346 -15.18 -24.14 -4.49
CA SER A 346 -15.89 -24.47 -5.74
C SER A 346 -16.65 -23.29 -6.33
N THR A 347 -16.95 -22.27 -5.52
CA THR A 347 -17.61 -21.02 -5.92
C THR A 347 -16.62 -19.91 -6.28
N ALA A 348 -15.32 -20.21 -6.41
CA ALA A 348 -14.34 -19.22 -6.85
C ALA A 348 -14.74 -18.67 -8.23
N PRO A 349 -14.68 -17.35 -8.44
CA PRO A 349 -15.09 -16.75 -9.69
C PRO A 349 -14.12 -17.13 -10.80
N GLU A 350 -14.59 -17.18 -12.04
CA GLU A 350 -13.71 -17.14 -13.20
C GLU A 350 -13.19 -15.70 -13.39
N TYR A 351 -11.97 -15.56 -13.93
CA TYR A 351 -11.48 -14.22 -14.26
C TYR A 351 -12.26 -13.66 -15.45
N PRO A 352 -12.55 -12.35 -15.47
CA PRO A 352 -13.35 -11.76 -16.54
C PRO A 352 -12.59 -11.77 -17.87
N LYS A 353 -13.30 -12.08 -18.96
CA LYS A 353 -12.71 -12.13 -20.31
C LYS A 353 -12.40 -10.74 -20.88
N THR A 354 -13.09 -9.70 -20.42
CA THR A 354 -12.87 -8.30 -20.79
C THR A 354 -12.83 -7.42 -19.54
N GLY A 355 -12.23 -6.22 -19.63
CA GLY A 355 -12.15 -5.29 -18.50
C GLY A 355 -11.06 -5.63 -17.48
N GLU A 356 -11.17 -5.06 -16.29
CA GLU A 356 -10.25 -5.25 -15.16
C GLU A 356 -10.27 -6.69 -14.64
N ILE A 357 -9.13 -7.20 -14.19
CA ILE A 357 -9.04 -8.46 -13.43
C ILE A 357 -8.57 -8.09 -12.02
N ASP A 358 -9.31 -8.49 -10.97
CA ASP A 358 -8.89 -8.20 -9.60
C ASP A 358 -7.63 -9.03 -9.28
N ILE A 359 -6.62 -8.40 -8.68
CA ILE A 359 -5.36 -9.07 -8.32
C ILE A 359 -5.52 -10.04 -7.15
N MET A 360 -6.53 -9.86 -6.28
CA MET A 360 -6.62 -10.59 -5.01
C MET A 360 -7.31 -11.97 -5.06
N PRO A 361 -8.36 -12.22 -5.86
CA PRO A 361 -8.99 -13.53 -5.92
C PRO A 361 -8.08 -14.60 -6.52
N TYR A 362 -8.25 -15.83 -6.04
CA TYR A 362 -7.81 -17.00 -6.79
C TYR A 362 -8.85 -17.37 -7.85
N TYR A 363 -8.36 -17.67 -9.04
CA TYR A 363 -9.15 -18.06 -10.19
C TYR A 363 -8.94 -19.57 -10.46
N PRO A 364 -10.01 -20.33 -10.81
CA PRO A 364 -9.90 -21.75 -11.13
C PRO A 364 -8.94 -22.07 -12.28
N GLN A 365 -8.84 -21.15 -13.23
CA GLN A 365 -7.91 -21.21 -14.35
C GLN A 365 -6.85 -20.13 -14.18
N SER A 366 -5.58 -20.52 -14.25
CA SER A 366 -4.44 -19.59 -14.25
C SER A 366 -4.51 -18.69 -15.48
N PRO A 367 -4.68 -17.36 -15.32
CA PRO A 367 -4.76 -16.48 -16.47
C PRO A 367 -3.40 -16.40 -17.17
N PRO A 368 -3.35 -16.38 -18.51
CA PRO A 368 -2.08 -16.37 -19.22
C PRO A 368 -1.33 -15.05 -18.99
N PRO A 369 0.02 -15.04 -19.02
CA PRO A 369 0.82 -13.82 -18.89
C PRO A 369 0.42 -12.68 -19.83
N THR A 370 -0.20 -12.99 -20.97
CA THR A 370 -0.68 -12.01 -21.96
C THR A 370 -1.80 -11.09 -21.45
N VAL A 371 -2.48 -11.45 -20.35
CA VAL A 371 -3.52 -10.61 -19.73
C VAL A 371 -3.05 -9.91 -18.44
N TYR A 372 -1.76 -10.01 -18.10
CA TYR A 372 -1.23 -9.46 -16.84
C TYR A 372 -1.37 -7.94 -16.74
N ASN A 373 -1.35 -7.26 -17.88
CA ASN A 373 -1.61 -5.82 -17.95
C ASN A 373 -3.04 -5.43 -17.52
N ARG A 374 -4.00 -6.36 -17.43
CA ARG A 374 -5.38 -6.10 -16.99
C ARG A 374 -5.57 -6.23 -15.49
N TYR A 375 -4.61 -6.83 -14.79
CA TYR A 375 -4.70 -7.05 -13.35
C TYR A 375 -4.53 -5.76 -12.58
N ILE A 376 -5.41 -5.53 -11.61
CA ILE A 376 -5.45 -4.33 -10.80
C ILE A 376 -6.13 -4.66 -9.46
N ALA A 377 -5.70 -4.00 -8.38
CA ALA A 377 -6.45 -3.99 -7.13
C ALA A 377 -7.83 -3.35 -7.34
N SER A 378 -8.88 -3.95 -6.77
CA SER A 378 -10.24 -3.40 -6.87
C SER A 378 -10.31 -1.95 -6.39
N GLU A 379 -11.27 -1.17 -6.88
CA GLU A 379 -11.45 0.23 -6.46
C GLU A 379 -11.55 0.35 -4.94
N LYS A 380 -12.30 -0.55 -4.29
CA LYS A 380 -12.41 -0.62 -2.83
C LYS A 380 -11.05 -0.78 -2.14
N ASP A 381 -10.16 -1.59 -2.71
CA ASP A 381 -8.83 -1.83 -2.14
C ASP A 381 -7.91 -0.63 -2.37
N VAL A 382 -7.96 0.00 -3.53
CA VAL A 382 -7.18 1.22 -3.79
C VAL A 382 -7.63 2.34 -2.86
N LEU A 383 -8.94 2.51 -2.64
CA LEU A 383 -9.46 3.49 -1.68
C LEU A 383 -9.04 3.20 -0.23
N SER A 384 -8.74 1.93 0.10
CA SER A 384 -8.21 1.60 1.43
C SER A 384 -6.89 2.30 1.74
N LEU A 385 -6.05 2.58 0.74
CA LEU A 385 -4.80 3.33 0.92
C LEU A 385 -5.05 4.75 1.45
N LEU A 386 -6.15 5.39 1.03
CA LEU A 386 -6.55 6.71 1.55
C LEU A 386 -7.11 6.57 2.96
N TRP A 387 -7.97 5.58 3.20
CA TRP A 387 -8.52 5.33 4.53
C TRP A 387 -7.43 5.09 5.58
N LEU A 388 -6.40 4.33 5.22
CA LEU A 388 -5.26 4.01 6.09
C LEU A 388 -4.43 5.24 6.50
N THR A 389 -4.59 6.39 5.83
CA THR A 389 -4.01 7.67 6.26
C THR A 389 -4.80 8.40 7.34
N LYS A 390 -5.88 7.80 7.84
CA LYS A 390 -6.71 8.33 8.93
C LYS A 390 -5.85 8.90 10.06
N LEU A 391 -6.13 10.16 10.40
CA LEU A 391 -5.40 10.89 11.42
C LEU A 391 -6.18 10.88 12.73
N LYS A 392 -5.44 10.71 13.82
CA LYS A 392 -5.90 10.99 15.17
C LYS A 392 -5.52 12.40 15.60
N LEU A 393 -6.50 13.24 15.91
CA LEU A 393 -6.35 14.62 16.39
C LEU A 393 -6.45 14.69 17.92
N LYS A 394 -5.61 15.53 18.55
CA LYS A 394 -5.66 15.82 19.99
C LYS A 394 -5.36 17.27 20.30
#